data_AF-A0A4R4Q864-F1
#
_entry.id   AF-A0A4R4Q864-F1
#
_cell.length_a   1.000
_cell.length_b   1.000
_cell.length_c   1.000
_cell.angle_alpha   90.00
_cell.angle_beta   90.00
_cell.angle_gamma   90.00
#
_symmetry.space_group_name_H-M   'P 1'
#
loop_
_entity.id
_entity.type
_entity.pdbx_description
1 polymer ?
#
loop_
_entity_poly.entity_id
_entity_poly.type
_entity_poly.pdbx_seq_one_letter_code
_entity_poly.pdbx_strand_id
1 'polypeptide(L)'
;MRLRLLAVLPVVAAAILVPTSPQAVADLAAGDYVLSPRHSGQTLDVYNGNTGDGELAIQWSYHGSANQQWRAAVQSDGTYELKALHSGRLLSVAADGVTVVQVADADLSTQRWRIVTDPVRGSRIASVASDKVLSVADASRTQGAQVVVAADQNVPSQRWYADHTAPVMPLGDSITYGSGASTAVSYRTSLWQHFMGTRGFRPDFVGSVLWGNIPDRANEGHPGFRIDQVRAEIDSWLTLNRPRYVLVHLGTNDINQNHDLANAPARLRDLVERITQQVPGVTVLVATIVPSRDGVLNQRINNYNAAIPGVVDAVRATGADVRFVGLNARMTLDDISSDAIHPTDAGYLKMGDIWYDALSPLV
;
A
#
# COMPACT_ATOMS: atom_id res chain seq x y z
N MET A 1 -85.69 17.41 -6.61
CA MET A 1 -84.80 17.12 -7.75
C MET A 1 -84.22 18.42 -8.29
N ARG A 2 -83.05 18.85 -7.79
CA ARG A 2 -82.19 19.87 -8.41
C ARG A 2 -80.74 19.57 -8.01
N LEU A 3 -79.92 19.20 -8.99
CA LEU A 3 -78.48 19.01 -8.88
C LEU A 3 -77.80 20.34 -8.49
N ARG A 4 -76.83 20.28 -7.58
CA ARG A 4 -75.80 21.32 -7.42
C ARG A 4 -74.44 20.69 -7.74
N LEU A 5 -73.81 21.20 -8.80
CA LEU A 5 -72.42 20.94 -9.17
C LEU A 5 -71.50 21.54 -8.10
N LEU A 6 -70.55 20.77 -7.57
CA LEU A 6 -69.40 21.29 -6.84
C LEU A 6 -68.15 21.09 -7.70
N ALA A 7 -67.50 22.19 -8.05
CA ALA A 7 -66.22 22.22 -8.74
C ALA A 7 -65.11 21.80 -7.76
N VAL A 8 -64.28 20.85 -8.18
CA VAL A 8 -63.05 20.46 -7.48
C VAL A 8 -61.91 21.26 -8.11
N LEU A 9 -61.27 22.14 -7.32
CA LEU A 9 -60.01 22.78 -7.69
C LEU A 9 -58.84 21.83 -7.34
N PRO A 10 -57.80 21.69 -8.18
CA PRO A 10 -56.64 20.90 -7.83
C PRO A 10 -55.75 21.68 -6.85
N VAL A 11 -55.39 21.05 -5.73
CA VAL A 11 -54.32 21.54 -4.84
C VAL A 11 -52.98 21.16 -5.47
N VAL A 12 -52.21 22.15 -5.92
CA VAL A 12 -50.81 21.95 -6.31
C VAL A 12 -49.97 21.96 -5.04
N ALA A 13 -49.46 20.79 -4.64
CA ALA A 13 -48.49 20.69 -3.55
C ALA A 13 -47.11 21.14 -4.09
N ALA A 14 -46.64 22.30 -3.65
CA ALA A 14 -45.25 22.71 -3.87
C ALA A 14 -44.33 21.81 -3.02
N ALA A 15 -43.52 20.98 -3.66
CA ALA A 15 -42.44 20.26 -2.99
C ALA A 15 -41.40 21.28 -2.51
N ILE A 16 -41.30 21.47 -1.20
CA ILE A 16 -40.18 22.20 -0.60
C ILE A 16 -38.96 21.30 -0.77
N LEU A 17 -38.08 21.67 -1.70
CA LEU A 17 -36.74 21.10 -1.77
C LEU A 17 -36.01 21.50 -0.48
N VAL A 18 -35.91 20.59 0.48
CA VAL A 18 -34.93 20.73 1.56
C VAL A 18 -33.57 20.47 0.90
N PRO A 19 -32.65 21.45 0.83
CA PRO A 19 -31.31 21.16 0.34
C PRO A 19 -30.70 20.16 1.31
N THR A 20 -30.41 18.95 0.81
CA THR A 20 -29.57 17.99 1.54
C THR A 20 -28.23 18.67 1.80
N SER A 21 -27.90 18.87 3.06
CA SER A 21 -26.56 19.29 3.51
C SER A 21 -25.50 18.46 2.80
N PRO A 22 -24.40 19.06 2.28
CA PRO A 22 -23.32 18.29 1.69
C PRO A 22 -22.79 17.27 2.71
N GLN A 23 -22.54 16.07 2.21
CA GLN A 23 -21.94 14.91 2.90
C GLN A 23 -20.93 15.36 3.97
N ALA A 24 -21.06 14.82 5.18
CA ALA A 24 -20.18 15.11 6.29
C ALA A 24 -18.71 14.93 5.91
N VAL A 25 -17.94 15.99 6.10
CA VAL A 25 -16.48 16.00 6.20
C VAL A 25 -16.07 14.93 7.21
N ALA A 26 -15.41 13.87 6.78
CA ALA A 26 -14.82 12.92 7.70
C ALA A 26 -13.44 13.43 8.11
N ASP A 27 -13.15 13.34 9.40
CA ASP A 27 -11.80 13.49 9.95
C ASP A 27 -10.91 12.35 9.39
N LEU A 28 -9.64 12.66 9.06
CA LEU A 28 -8.67 11.64 8.62
C LEU A 28 -8.46 10.62 9.75
N ALA A 29 -8.50 9.32 9.43
CA ALA A 29 -8.20 8.29 10.42
C ALA A 29 -6.73 8.40 10.90
N ALA A 30 -6.45 7.91 12.10
CA ALA A 30 -5.07 7.74 12.52
C ALA A 30 -4.41 6.61 11.70
N GLY A 31 -3.16 6.81 11.29
CA GLY A 31 -2.46 5.84 10.45
C GLY A 31 -1.32 6.45 9.66
N ASP A 32 -0.71 5.65 8.81
CA ASP A 32 0.39 6.08 7.95
C ASP A 32 -0.16 6.42 6.56
N TYR A 33 0.31 7.54 6.02
CA TYR A 33 -0.18 8.10 4.77
C TYR A 33 0.95 8.60 3.88
N VAL A 34 0.67 8.54 2.58
CA VAL A 34 1.39 9.30 1.56
C VAL A 34 0.52 10.49 1.16
N LEU A 35 1.06 11.69 1.28
CA LEU A 35 0.36 12.93 0.96
C LEU A 35 0.78 13.42 -0.43
N SER A 36 -0.13 13.44 -1.40
CA SER A 36 0.14 13.88 -2.79
C SER A 36 -0.63 15.16 -3.13
N PRO A 37 0.00 16.26 -3.55
CA PRO A 37 -0.73 17.41 -4.03
C PRO A 37 -1.41 17.08 -5.37
N ARG A 38 -2.61 17.63 -5.60
CA ARG A 38 -3.45 17.24 -6.75
C ARG A 38 -2.87 17.57 -8.12
N HIS A 39 -1.89 18.48 -8.21
CA HIS A 39 -1.48 19.09 -9.47
C HIS A 39 -0.20 18.54 -10.10
N SER A 40 0.61 17.76 -9.37
CA SER A 40 1.96 17.37 -9.81
C SER A 40 2.20 15.87 -9.94
N GLY A 41 1.42 15.02 -9.26
CA GLY A 41 1.69 13.57 -9.21
C GLY A 41 2.89 13.19 -8.34
N GLN A 42 3.40 14.14 -7.54
CA GLN A 42 4.48 13.94 -6.58
C GLN A 42 3.92 13.72 -5.17
N THR A 43 4.79 13.67 -4.16
CA THR A 43 4.45 13.43 -2.75
C THR A 43 5.18 14.40 -1.84
N LEU A 44 4.58 14.69 -0.69
CA LEU A 44 5.23 15.40 0.42
C LEU A 44 6.44 14.59 0.89
N ASP A 45 7.59 15.23 0.88
CA ASP A 45 8.90 14.61 1.10
C ASP A 45 9.73 15.52 2.02
N VAL A 46 10.48 14.94 2.94
CA VAL A 46 11.55 15.66 3.65
C VAL A 46 12.83 15.58 2.84
N TYR A 47 13.36 16.75 2.47
CA TYR A 47 14.51 16.88 1.58
C TYR A 47 15.67 15.95 1.95
N ASN A 48 16.15 15.18 0.96
CA ASN A 48 17.22 14.18 1.07
C ASN A 48 17.00 13.09 2.14
N GLY A 49 15.79 12.96 2.69
CA GLY A 49 15.55 12.07 3.83
C GLY A 49 16.39 12.44 5.07
N ASN A 50 16.82 13.69 5.18
CA ASN A 50 17.56 14.16 6.34
C ASN A 50 16.71 13.99 7.61
N THR A 51 17.35 13.69 8.73
CA THR A 51 16.67 13.50 10.02
C THR A 51 16.79 14.70 10.95
N GLY A 52 17.43 15.79 10.52
CA GLY A 52 17.63 17.00 11.33
C GLY A 52 16.37 17.85 11.51
N ASP A 53 16.40 18.73 12.53
CA ASP A 53 15.39 19.78 12.70
C ASP A 53 15.59 20.90 11.67
N GLY A 54 14.50 21.48 11.19
CA GLY A 54 14.51 22.57 10.22
C GLY A 54 14.69 22.12 8.77
N GLU A 55 14.80 20.82 8.51
CA GLU A 55 14.89 20.27 7.15
C GLU A 55 13.59 20.54 6.40
N LEU A 56 13.73 20.99 5.14
CA LEU A 56 12.62 21.44 4.33
C LEU A 56 11.67 20.31 3.96
N ALA A 57 10.38 20.61 4.05
CA ALA A 57 9.36 19.84 3.34
C ALA A 57 9.30 20.32 1.88
N ILE A 58 9.35 19.36 0.96
CA ILE A 58 9.31 19.58 -0.48
C ILE A 58 8.29 18.62 -1.12
N GLN A 59 8.04 18.78 -2.41
CA GLN A 59 7.47 17.69 -3.21
C GLN A 59 8.57 16.93 -3.95
N TRP A 60 8.43 15.60 -4.04
CA TRP A 60 9.32 14.74 -4.81
C TRP A 60 8.56 13.56 -5.42
N SER A 61 9.11 12.91 -6.43
CA SER A 61 8.48 11.71 -6.99
C SER A 61 8.45 10.59 -5.95
N TYR A 62 7.29 9.94 -5.80
CA TYR A 62 7.14 8.84 -4.86
C TYR A 62 8.04 7.66 -5.22
N HIS A 63 8.80 7.18 -4.25
CA HIS A 63 9.68 6.01 -4.37
C HIS A 63 9.64 5.10 -3.14
N GLY A 64 8.61 5.23 -2.29
CA GLY A 64 8.39 4.34 -1.14
C GLY A 64 9.25 4.64 0.08
N SER A 65 10.23 5.55 0.02
CA SER A 65 11.08 5.83 1.19
C SER A 65 10.30 6.44 2.35
N ALA A 66 10.72 6.11 3.57
CA ALA A 66 10.05 6.55 4.80
C ALA A 66 10.00 8.08 5.02
N ASN A 67 10.82 8.87 4.30
CA ASN A 67 10.75 10.34 4.31
C ASN A 67 9.59 10.91 3.48
N GLN A 68 8.85 10.07 2.77
CA GLN A 68 7.64 10.39 2.02
C GLN A 68 6.35 9.87 2.69
N GLN A 69 6.51 9.25 3.86
CA GLN A 69 5.44 8.62 4.61
C GLN A 69 5.24 9.35 5.93
N TRP A 70 3.97 9.63 6.24
CA TRP A 70 3.58 10.50 7.34
C TRP A 70 2.56 9.80 8.22
N ARG A 71 2.89 9.61 9.50
CA ARG A 71 1.93 9.15 10.50
C ARG A 71 1.05 10.30 10.94
N ALA A 72 -0.24 10.21 10.64
CA ALA A 72 -1.27 11.10 11.16
C ALA A 72 -1.68 10.64 12.56
N ALA A 73 -1.46 11.47 13.57
CA ALA A 73 -1.87 11.24 14.95
C ALA A 73 -2.89 12.31 15.39
N VAL A 74 -4.12 11.87 15.67
CA VAL A 74 -5.21 12.71 16.17
C VAL A 74 -4.95 13.06 17.63
N GLN A 75 -5.03 14.35 17.95
CA GLN A 75 -4.90 14.89 19.28
C GLN A 75 -6.27 14.97 19.97
N SER A 76 -6.28 15.13 21.29
CA SER A 76 -7.52 15.17 22.08
C SER A 76 -8.48 16.31 21.70
N ASP A 77 -7.98 17.36 21.05
CA ASP A 77 -8.73 18.52 20.57
C ASP A 77 -9.21 18.38 19.10
N GLY A 78 -8.98 17.21 18.48
CA GLY A 78 -9.32 16.92 17.09
C GLY A 78 -8.33 17.47 16.05
N THR A 79 -7.23 18.09 16.49
CA THR A 79 -6.14 18.47 15.59
C THR A 79 -5.22 17.29 15.31
N TYR A 80 -4.34 17.45 14.32
CA TYR A 80 -3.43 16.40 13.84
C TYR A 80 -1.99 16.80 14.03
N GLU A 81 -1.18 15.84 14.41
CA GLU A 81 0.26 15.82 14.14
C GLU A 81 0.53 14.95 12.91
N LEU A 82 1.44 15.40 12.05
CA LEU A 82 1.94 14.64 10.91
C LEU A 82 3.41 14.33 11.15
N LYS A 83 3.72 13.08 11.49
CA LYS A 83 5.07 12.64 11.88
C LYS A 83 5.75 11.91 10.72
N ALA A 84 6.92 12.38 10.29
CA ALA A 84 7.70 11.69 9.25
C ALA A 84 8.22 10.35 9.78
N LEU A 85 7.98 9.25 9.04
CA LEU A 85 8.31 7.91 9.53
C LEU A 85 9.82 7.67 9.67
N HIS A 86 10.66 8.32 8.86
CA HIS A 86 12.12 8.12 8.89
C HIS A 86 12.83 8.81 10.06
N SER A 87 12.29 9.94 10.54
CA SER A 87 12.96 10.80 11.54
C SER A 87 12.23 10.87 12.88
N GLY A 88 10.96 10.49 12.92
CA GLY A 88 10.07 10.66 14.07
C GLY A 88 9.69 12.12 14.37
N ARG A 89 10.06 13.07 13.51
CA ARG A 89 9.80 14.51 13.65
C ARG A 89 8.47 14.92 13.05
N LEU A 90 7.93 16.05 13.51
CA LEU A 90 6.64 16.58 13.08
C LEU A 90 6.79 17.57 11.94
N LEU A 91 5.86 17.53 10.98
CA LEU A 91 5.65 18.58 9.99
C LEU A 91 5.21 19.86 10.72
N SER A 92 5.97 20.94 10.56
CA SER A 92 5.75 22.21 11.24
C SER A 92 5.88 23.39 10.29
N VAL A 93 5.14 24.46 10.58
CA VAL A 93 5.44 25.78 10.03
C VAL A 93 6.69 26.34 10.75
N ALA A 94 7.64 26.89 10.01
CA ALA A 94 8.85 27.51 10.53
C ALA A 94 8.57 28.89 11.15
N ALA A 95 9.60 29.47 11.78
CA ALA A 95 9.48 30.75 12.49
C ALA A 95 9.09 31.94 11.58
N ASP A 96 9.32 31.84 10.27
CA ASP A 96 8.90 32.83 9.28
C ASP A 96 7.39 32.83 9.00
N GLY A 97 6.64 31.85 9.53
CA GLY A 97 5.19 31.73 9.35
C GLY A 97 4.74 31.34 7.94
N VAL A 98 5.66 30.83 7.10
CA VAL A 98 5.41 30.43 5.71
C VAL A 98 6.04 29.09 5.37
N THR A 99 7.33 28.91 5.65
CA THR A 99 8.08 27.71 5.24
C THR A 99 7.61 26.49 6.05
N VAL A 100 7.51 25.33 5.42
CA VAL A 100 7.20 24.07 6.11
C VAL A 100 8.46 23.21 6.23
N VAL A 101 8.71 22.70 7.44
CA VAL A 101 9.90 21.93 7.81
C VAL A 101 9.49 20.71 8.65
N GLN A 102 10.42 19.79 8.91
CA GLN A 102 10.30 18.88 10.05
C GLN A 102 11.04 19.41 11.27
N VAL A 103 10.52 19.17 12.47
CA VAL A 103 11.17 19.49 13.75
C VAL A 103 10.74 18.52 14.85
N ALA A 104 11.56 18.39 15.90
CA ALA A 104 11.21 17.68 17.13
C ALA A 104 9.90 18.21 17.72
N ASP A 105 9.12 17.30 18.28
CA ASP A 105 7.86 17.64 18.94
C ASP A 105 8.11 18.57 20.12
N ALA A 106 7.44 19.73 20.10
CA ALA A 106 7.53 20.77 21.11
C ALA A 106 6.13 21.23 21.57
N ASP A 107 5.09 20.47 21.23
CA ASP A 107 3.68 20.79 21.54
C ASP A 107 3.27 22.22 21.10
N LEU A 108 3.73 22.63 19.91
CA LEU A 108 3.47 23.97 19.37
C LEU A 108 2.30 23.97 18.39
N SER A 109 1.53 25.06 18.35
CA SER A 109 0.45 25.25 17.37
C SER A 109 0.95 25.23 15.91
N THR A 110 2.24 25.47 15.68
CA THR A 110 2.88 25.36 14.36
C THR A 110 3.01 23.91 13.88
N GLN A 111 2.92 22.94 14.81
CA GLN A 111 2.99 21.49 14.60
C GLN A 111 1.61 20.83 14.59
N ARG A 112 0.54 21.64 14.66
CA ARG A 112 -0.86 21.18 14.72
C ARG A 112 -1.58 21.54 13.43
N TRP A 113 -2.32 20.58 12.89
CA TRP A 113 -3.03 20.68 11.61
C TRP A 113 -4.51 20.38 11.78
N ARG A 114 -5.38 21.07 11.05
CA ARG A 114 -6.79 20.68 10.84
C ARG A 114 -6.90 20.05 9.47
N ILE A 115 -7.32 18.79 9.40
CA ILE A 115 -7.42 18.04 8.15
C ILE A 115 -8.89 17.79 7.83
N VAL A 116 -9.37 18.38 6.73
CA VAL A 116 -10.70 18.15 6.19
C VAL A 116 -10.53 17.25 4.97
N THR A 117 -10.99 16.00 5.07
CA THR A 117 -10.76 15.03 3.99
C THR A 117 -11.74 15.21 2.83
N ASP A 118 -11.23 15.03 1.61
CA ASP A 118 -12.04 14.88 0.39
C ASP A 118 -11.29 13.92 -0.55
N PRO A 119 -11.71 12.64 -0.65
CA PRO A 119 -11.00 11.66 -1.46
C PRO A 119 -11.08 11.93 -2.97
N VAL A 120 -12.03 12.76 -3.42
CA VAL A 120 -12.25 13.07 -4.83
C VAL A 120 -11.55 14.39 -5.21
N ARG A 121 -11.68 15.42 -4.37
CA ARG A 121 -11.16 16.77 -4.63
C ARG A 121 -9.91 17.10 -3.81
N GLY A 122 -9.36 16.13 -3.09
CA GLY A 122 -8.18 16.27 -2.23
C GLY A 122 -8.49 17.00 -0.94
N SER A 123 -7.91 16.50 0.13
CA SER A 123 -8.04 17.01 1.48
C SER A 123 -7.43 18.41 1.61
N ARG A 124 -8.05 19.23 2.46
CA ARG A 124 -7.52 20.51 2.90
C ARG A 124 -6.76 20.29 4.22
N ILE A 125 -5.50 20.70 4.27
CA ILE A 125 -4.64 20.61 5.45
C ILE A 125 -4.30 22.04 5.89
N ALA A 126 -4.84 22.49 7.03
CA ALA A 126 -4.68 23.86 7.50
C ALA A 126 -3.86 23.93 8.79
N SER A 127 -2.93 24.88 8.87
CA SER A 127 -2.14 25.14 10.06
C SER A 127 -3.02 25.75 11.15
N VAL A 128 -2.98 25.19 12.36
CA VAL A 128 -3.69 25.74 13.52
C VAL A 128 -3.11 27.12 13.93
N ALA A 129 -1.83 27.37 13.67
CA ALA A 129 -1.18 28.64 14.03
C ALA A 129 -1.62 29.84 13.19
N SER A 130 -2.17 29.65 11.99
CA SER A 130 -2.44 30.76 11.06
C SER A 130 -3.66 30.61 10.16
N ASP A 131 -4.36 29.46 10.20
CA ASP A 131 -5.45 29.06 9.30
C ASP A 131 -5.11 29.01 7.80
N LYS A 132 -3.85 29.30 7.43
CA LYS A 132 -3.28 29.05 6.10
C LYS A 132 -3.20 27.55 5.80
N VAL A 133 -3.25 27.19 4.53
CA VAL A 133 -3.26 25.80 4.06
C VAL A 133 -1.93 25.37 3.47
N LEU A 134 -1.59 24.10 3.65
CA LEU A 134 -0.42 23.44 3.07
C LEU A 134 -0.49 23.53 1.54
N SER A 135 0.55 24.04 0.91
CA SER A 135 0.64 24.30 -0.53
C SER A 135 2.02 23.95 -1.05
N VAL A 136 2.09 23.48 -2.30
CA VAL A 136 3.34 23.57 -3.06
C VAL A 136 3.53 25.01 -3.54
N ALA A 137 4.71 25.57 -3.31
CA ALA A 137 5.07 26.94 -3.72
C ALA A 137 4.89 27.13 -5.24
N ASP A 138 4.28 28.25 -5.62
CA ASP A 138 4.01 28.66 -7.01
C ASP A 138 3.28 27.62 -7.88
N ALA A 139 2.62 26.64 -7.25
CA ALA A 139 2.06 25.46 -7.93
C ALA A 139 3.09 24.77 -8.86
N SER A 140 4.37 24.83 -8.50
CA SER A 140 5.45 24.21 -9.26
C SER A 140 5.21 22.71 -9.42
N ARG A 141 5.65 22.15 -10.55
CA ARG A 141 5.66 20.70 -10.81
C ARG A 141 7.08 20.11 -10.75
N THR A 142 8.07 20.94 -10.44
CA THR A 142 9.47 20.51 -10.35
C THR A 142 9.69 19.77 -9.03
N GLN A 143 10.42 18.66 -9.11
CA GLN A 143 10.94 17.97 -7.94
C GLN A 143 11.80 18.93 -7.10
N GLY A 144 11.63 18.90 -5.78
CA GLY A 144 12.33 19.79 -4.85
C GLY A 144 11.65 21.16 -4.65
N ALA A 145 10.50 21.40 -5.29
CA ALA A 145 9.73 22.60 -4.98
C ALA A 145 9.28 22.57 -3.50
N GLN A 146 9.46 23.69 -2.82
CA GLN A 146 9.15 23.82 -1.39
C GLN A 146 7.65 23.67 -1.13
N VAL A 147 7.36 23.08 0.02
CA VAL A 147 6.03 23.09 0.62
C VAL A 147 5.97 24.25 1.63
N VAL A 148 4.90 25.01 1.57
CA VAL A 148 4.66 26.23 2.35
C VAL A 148 3.24 26.24 2.89
N VAL A 149 2.92 27.17 3.79
CA VAL A 149 1.55 27.54 4.12
C VAL A 149 1.16 28.84 3.44
N ALA A 150 0.00 28.86 2.78
CA ALA A 150 -0.52 30.02 2.05
C ALA A 150 -2.00 30.27 2.34
N ALA A 151 -2.51 31.45 1.99
CA ALA A 151 -3.95 31.71 2.04
C ALA A 151 -4.70 30.69 1.17
N ASP A 152 -5.82 30.18 1.67
CA ASP A 152 -6.61 29.16 0.95
C ASP A 152 -7.31 29.80 -0.25
N GLN A 153 -6.85 29.43 -1.43
CA GLN A 153 -7.40 29.85 -2.72
C GLN A 153 -8.15 28.71 -3.40
N ASN A 154 -8.28 27.56 -2.73
CA ASN A 154 -8.93 26.36 -3.27
C ASN A 154 -8.35 25.89 -4.60
N VAL A 155 -7.03 26.04 -4.77
CA VAL A 155 -6.30 25.63 -5.98
C VAL A 155 -5.74 24.20 -5.83
N PRO A 156 -5.49 23.47 -6.93
CA PRO A 156 -4.99 22.10 -6.87
C PRO A 156 -3.67 21.89 -6.11
N SER A 157 -2.79 22.90 -6.05
CA SER A 157 -1.54 22.83 -5.25
C SER A 157 -1.77 22.87 -3.74
N GLN A 158 -2.98 23.18 -3.29
CA GLN A 158 -3.41 23.28 -1.88
C GLN A 158 -4.38 22.15 -1.48
N ARG A 159 -4.53 21.14 -2.33
CA ARG A 159 -5.41 20.01 -2.10
C ARG A 159 -4.59 18.74 -2.19
N TRP A 160 -4.69 17.90 -1.18
CA TRP A 160 -3.77 16.77 -0.98
C TRP A 160 -4.56 15.47 -0.91
N TYR A 161 -4.28 14.52 -1.78
CA TYR A 161 -4.72 13.15 -1.58
C TYR A 161 -3.95 12.57 -0.38
N ALA A 162 -4.66 11.92 0.53
CA ALA A 162 -4.08 11.14 1.61
C ALA A 162 -4.33 9.67 1.30
N ASP A 163 -3.36 9.05 0.61
CA ASP A 163 -3.41 7.63 0.30
C ASP A 163 -2.83 6.88 1.51
N HIS A 164 -3.57 5.91 2.07
CA HIS A 164 -3.05 5.07 3.16
C HIS A 164 -1.79 4.33 2.70
N THR A 165 -0.85 4.10 3.60
CA THR A 165 0.32 3.24 3.33
C THR A 165 0.48 2.20 4.42
N ALA A 166 0.98 1.04 4.02
CA ALA A 166 1.30 -0.03 4.95
C ALA A 166 2.43 -0.91 4.41
N PRO A 167 3.27 -1.49 5.30
CA PRO A 167 4.32 -2.42 4.91
C PRO A 167 3.75 -3.69 4.25
N VAL A 168 4.16 -3.96 3.02
CA VAL A 168 3.84 -5.16 2.23
C VAL A 168 5.13 -5.93 2.02
N MET A 169 5.19 -7.20 2.45
CA MET A 169 6.35 -8.07 2.25
C MET A 169 6.09 -9.05 1.10
N PRO A 170 6.68 -8.85 -0.09
CA PRO A 170 6.76 -9.89 -1.11
C PRO A 170 7.71 -10.99 -0.63
N LEU A 171 7.19 -12.14 -0.21
CA LEU A 171 7.95 -13.26 0.35
C LEU A 171 7.99 -14.42 -0.64
N GLY A 172 9.18 -14.88 -1.01
CA GLY A 172 9.29 -16.04 -1.90
C GLY A 172 10.71 -16.40 -2.29
N ASP A 173 10.82 -17.02 -3.45
CA ASP A 173 12.09 -17.51 -4.01
C ASP A 173 12.58 -16.63 -5.18
N SER A 174 13.24 -17.24 -6.18
CA SER A 174 13.74 -16.58 -7.38
C SER A 174 12.64 -15.88 -8.18
N ILE A 175 11.40 -16.38 -8.10
CA ILE A 175 10.27 -15.76 -8.80
C ILE A 175 9.91 -14.43 -8.15
N THR A 176 9.85 -14.34 -6.81
CA THR A 176 9.63 -13.07 -6.10
C THR A 176 10.82 -12.11 -6.23
N TYR A 177 12.04 -12.66 -6.27
CA TYR A 177 13.26 -11.89 -6.56
C TYR A 177 13.18 -11.22 -7.95
N GLY A 178 12.72 -11.97 -8.96
CA GLY A 178 12.58 -11.53 -10.35
C GLY A 178 13.58 -12.16 -11.32
N SER A 179 14.05 -13.39 -11.02
CA SER A 179 14.95 -14.14 -11.91
C SER A 179 14.28 -14.40 -13.26
N GLY A 180 15.03 -14.23 -14.35
CA GLY A 180 14.53 -14.42 -15.71
C GLY A 180 13.79 -13.21 -16.32
N ALA A 181 13.44 -12.19 -15.52
CA ALA A 181 12.84 -10.96 -16.05
C ALA A 181 13.89 -10.09 -16.76
N SER A 182 13.56 -9.52 -17.92
CA SER A 182 14.48 -8.67 -18.70
C SER A 182 14.86 -7.38 -17.96
N THR A 183 13.95 -6.87 -17.14
CA THR A 183 14.15 -5.68 -16.29
C THR A 183 14.68 -6.02 -14.89
N ALA A 184 14.91 -7.31 -14.62
CA ALA A 184 15.23 -7.84 -13.31
C ALA A 184 14.19 -7.48 -12.23
N VAL A 185 12.94 -7.23 -12.62
CA VAL A 185 11.85 -6.96 -11.70
C VAL A 185 10.75 -8.00 -11.86
N SER A 186 10.44 -8.67 -10.75
CA SER A 186 9.35 -9.62 -10.60
C SER A 186 7.98 -8.96 -10.87
N TYR A 187 6.90 -9.66 -10.50
CA TYR A 187 5.52 -9.16 -10.47
C TYR A 187 5.33 -7.85 -9.70
N ARG A 188 6.29 -7.49 -8.84
CA ARG A 188 6.35 -6.26 -8.06
C ARG A 188 6.17 -5.00 -8.91
N THR A 189 6.62 -5.01 -10.18
CA THR A 189 6.41 -3.87 -11.11
C THR A 189 4.96 -3.61 -11.39
N SER A 190 4.22 -4.62 -11.87
CA SER A 190 2.80 -4.46 -12.22
C SER A 190 2.00 -4.13 -10.95
N LEU A 191 2.27 -4.82 -9.84
CA LEU A 191 1.63 -4.53 -8.55
C LEU A 191 1.82 -3.07 -8.12
N TRP A 192 3.05 -2.56 -8.19
CA TRP A 192 3.36 -1.16 -7.89
C TRP A 192 2.61 -0.20 -8.82
N GLN A 193 2.63 -0.46 -10.13
CA GLN A 193 1.99 0.39 -11.14
C GLN A 193 0.47 0.48 -10.94
N HIS A 194 -0.20 -0.64 -10.62
CA HIS A 194 -1.64 -0.63 -10.32
C HIS A 194 -1.98 0.26 -9.14
N PHE A 195 -1.23 0.15 -8.05
CA PHE A 195 -1.45 1.03 -6.92
C PHE A 195 -1.13 2.47 -7.28
N MET A 196 -0.01 2.78 -7.92
CA MET A 196 0.32 4.15 -8.33
C MET A 196 -0.73 4.78 -9.27
N GLY A 197 -1.41 3.96 -10.08
CA GLY A 197 -2.50 4.39 -10.95
C GLY A 197 -3.84 4.62 -10.24
N THR A 198 -3.98 4.17 -9.00
CA THR A 198 -5.21 4.30 -8.19
C THR A 198 -5.01 5.20 -6.98
N ARG A 199 -6.10 5.54 -6.28
CA ARG A 199 -6.09 6.33 -5.03
C ARG A 199 -6.61 5.46 -3.89
N GLY A 200 -6.29 5.85 -2.66
CA GLY A 200 -6.70 5.18 -1.44
C GLY A 200 -5.57 4.42 -0.76
N PHE A 201 -4.66 3.81 -1.54
CA PHE A 201 -3.53 3.04 -0.99
C PHE A 201 -2.24 3.18 -1.79
N ARG A 202 -1.10 3.16 -1.07
CA ARG A 202 0.26 3.06 -1.59
C ARG A 202 0.96 1.94 -0.84
N PRO A 203 1.51 0.90 -1.51
CA PRO A 203 2.34 -0.07 -0.82
C PRO A 203 3.66 0.57 -0.40
N ASP A 204 4.14 0.16 0.78
CA ASP A 204 5.53 0.29 1.24
C ASP A 204 6.12 -1.12 1.18
N PHE A 205 6.90 -1.44 0.16
CA PHE A 205 7.51 -2.77 0.11
C PHE A 205 8.59 -2.88 1.19
N VAL A 206 8.61 -4.04 1.85
CA VAL A 206 9.58 -4.31 2.91
C VAL A 206 10.23 -5.67 2.75
N GLY A 207 11.45 -5.79 3.23
CA GLY A 207 12.25 -7.00 3.19
C GLY A 207 13.75 -6.71 3.10
N SER A 208 14.55 -7.74 3.35
CA SER A 208 16.02 -7.61 3.40
C SER A 208 16.67 -7.45 2.03
N VAL A 209 15.98 -7.82 0.95
CA VAL A 209 16.51 -7.79 -0.43
C VAL A 209 16.14 -6.48 -1.13
N LEU A 210 17.14 -5.71 -1.57
CA LEU A 210 16.96 -4.48 -2.35
C LEU A 210 17.31 -4.71 -3.83
N TRP A 211 16.34 -5.19 -4.62
CA TRP A 211 16.58 -5.61 -6.01
C TRP A 211 15.47 -5.23 -7.00
N GLY A 212 15.89 -4.94 -8.24
CA GLY A 212 15.03 -4.58 -9.37
C GLY A 212 15.05 -3.09 -9.70
N ASN A 213 14.74 -2.76 -10.95
CA ASN A 213 14.56 -1.41 -11.46
C ASN A 213 13.12 -0.91 -11.26
N ILE A 214 12.69 -0.80 -9.99
CA ILE A 214 11.43 -0.16 -9.57
C ILE A 214 11.71 0.86 -8.47
N PRO A 215 10.82 1.86 -8.25
CA PRO A 215 11.06 2.90 -7.26
C PRO A 215 11.31 2.35 -5.85
N ASP A 216 10.43 1.45 -5.39
CA ASP A 216 10.61 0.72 -4.15
C ASP A 216 11.07 -0.72 -4.45
N ARG A 217 12.29 -1.03 -4.01
CA ARG A 217 13.02 -2.24 -4.43
C ARG A 217 12.98 -3.35 -3.39
N ALA A 218 12.46 -3.07 -2.20
CA ALA A 218 12.48 -4.01 -1.10
C ALA A 218 11.62 -5.24 -1.40
N ASN A 219 12.10 -6.40 -0.97
CA ASN A 219 11.39 -7.67 -1.03
C ASN A 219 12.10 -8.71 -0.15
N GLU A 220 11.48 -9.87 -0.01
CA GLU A 220 12.02 -11.04 0.68
C GLU A 220 12.01 -12.24 -0.28
N GLY A 221 12.47 -12.01 -1.51
CA GLY A 221 12.65 -13.03 -2.55
C GLY A 221 14.07 -13.59 -2.55
N HIS A 222 14.24 -14.89 -2.32
CA HIS A 222 15.54 -15.54 -2.17
C HIS A 222 15.75 -16.66 -3.21
N PRO A 223 16.53 -16.42 -4.29
CA PRO A 223 16.76 -17.43 -5.32
C PRO A 223 17.28 -18.76 -4.75
N GLY A 224 16.64 -19.86 -5.14
CA GLY A 224 17.01 -21.22 -4.70
C GLY A 224 16.49 -21.63 -3.32
N PHE A 225 15.93 -20.71 -2.53
CA PHE A 225 15.44 -21.04 -1.19
C PHE A 225 14.18 -21.89 -1.26
N ARG A 226 14.16 -22.91 -0.42
CA ARG A 226 13.00 -23.75 -0.08
C ARG A 226 12.25 -23.19 1.13
N ILE A 227 11.10 -23.78 1.43
CA ILE A 227 10.27 -23.41 2.58
C ILE A 227 11.04 -23.54 3.90
N ASP A 228 11.80 -24.61 4.12
CA ASP A 228 12.58 -24.82 5.36
C ASP A 228 13.64 -23.73 5.58
N GLN A 229 14.26 -23.26 4.50
CA GLN A 229 15.29 -22.22 4.54
C GLN A 229 14.67 -20.84 4.81
N VAL A 230 13.54 -20.51 4.17
CA VAL A 230 12.77 -19.29 4.50
C VAL A 230 12.29 -19.34 5.95
N ARG A 231 11.80 -20.49 6.41
CA ARG A 231 11.31 -20.68 7.78
C ARG A 231 12.39 -20.45 8.83
N ALA A 232 13.65 -20.77 8.54
CA ALA A 232 14.77 -20.53 9.45
C ALA A 232 15.04 -19.03 9.68
N GLU A 233 14.76 -18.18 8.69
CA GLU A 233 15.09 -16.75 8.71
C GLU A 233 13.88 -15.85 9.05
N ILE A 234 12.66 -16.35 8.87
CA ILE A 234 11.42 -15.55 8.87
C ILE A 234 11.26 -14.68 10.13
N ASP A 235 11.67 -15.17 11.30
CA ASP A 235 11.52 -14.43 12.56
C ASP A 235 12.32 -13.13 12.59
N SER A 236 13.53 -13.16 12.00
CA SER A 236 14.39 -11.98 11.88
C SER A 236 13.77 -10.97 10.93
N TRP A 237 13.32 -11.43 9.76
CA TRP A 237 12.71 -10.59 8.74
C TRP A 237 11.40 -9.95 9.22
N LEU A 238 10.55 -10.68 9.94
CA LEU A 238 9.31 -10.14 10.50
C LEU A 238 9.58 -9.12 11.61
N THR A 239 10.59 -9.35 12.45
CA THR A 239 10.97 -8.43 13.52
C THR A 239 11.44 -7.09 12.96
N LEU A 240 12.26 -7.13 11.91
CA LEU A 240 12.80 -5.93 11.28
C LEU A 240 11.74 -5.13 10.50
N ASN A 241 10.91 -5.83 9.74
CA ASN A 241 10.05 -5.20 8.73
C ASN A 241 8.60 -4.97 9.19
N ARG A 242 8.13 -5.72 10.21
CA ARG A 242 6.77 -5.63 10.78
C ARG A 242 5.66 -5.48 9.72
N PRO A 243 5.56 -6.43 8.75
CA PRO A 243 4.63 -6.31 7.64
C PRO A 243 3.16 -6.27 8.09
N ARG A 244 2.35 -5.43 7.44
CA ARG A 244 0.87 -5.50 7.54
C ARG A 244 0.30 -6.56 6.61
N TYR A 245 0.93 -6.73 5.44
CA TYR A 245 0.56 -7.72 4.42
C TYR A 245 1.79 -8.55 4.05
N VAL A 246 1.64 -9.87 3.93
CA VAL A 246 2.69 -10.77 3.42
C VAL A 246 2.16 -11.51 2.20
N LEU A 247 2.86 -11.40 1.06
CA LEU A 247 2.51 -12.07 -0.19
C LEU A 247 3.42 -13.29 -0.35
N VAL A 248 2.89 -14.48 -0.09
CA VAL A 248 3.66 -15.73 -0.10
C VAL A 248 3.54 -16.41 -1.45
N HIS A 249 4.64 -16.49 -2.20
CA HIS A 249 4.81 -17.36 -3.36
C HIS A 249 6.07 -18.21 -3.16
N LEU A 250 5.88 -19.44 -2.67
CA LEU A 250 6.98 -20.28 -2.21
C LEU A 250 6.67 -21.77 -2.35
N GLY A 251 7.74 -22.55 -2.59
CA GLY A 251 7.70 -24.00 -2.72
C GLY A 251 8.25 -24.49 -4.06
N THR A 252 8.50 -23.59 -5.04
CA THR A 252 9.07 -23.95 -6.35
C THR A 252 10.34 -24.79 -6.19
N ASN A 253 11.21 -24.38 -5.26
CA ASN A 253 12.47 -25.06 -4.98
C ASN A 253 12.29 -26.38 -4.24
N ASP A 254 11.33 -26.51 -3.31
CA ASP A 254 11.02 -27.78 -2.67
C ASP A 254 10.67 -28.83 -3.73
N ILE A 255 9.84 -28.43 -4.71
CA ILE A 255 9.39 -29.32 -5.76
C ILE A 255 10.50 -29.62 -6.78
N ASN A 256 11.20 -28.59 -7.26
CA ASN A 256 12.26 -28.73 -8.26
C ASN A 256 13.47 -29.51 -7.74
N GLN A 257 13.83 -29.31 -6.47
CA GLN A 257 14.94 -30.01 -5.82
C GLN A 257 14.56 -31.40 -5.30
N ASN A 258 13.32 -31.85 -5.53
CA ASN A 258 12.77 -33.11 -5.03
C ASN A 258 12.93 -33.28 -3.51
N HIS A 259 12.76 -32.18 -2.77
CA HIS A 259 13.04 -32.12 -1.34
C HIS A 259 11.76 -32.39 -0.54
N ASP A 260 11.66 -33.59 0.02
CA ASP A 260 10.61 -33.99 0.96
C ASP A 260 9.21 -33.53 0.53
N LEU A 261 8.83 -33.94 -0.69
CA LEU A 261 7.64 -33.46 -1.40
C LEU A 261 6.34 -33.68 -0.62
N ALA A 262 6.24 -34.82 0.07
CA ALA A 262 5.04 -35.20 0.81
C ALA A 262 4.74 -34.23 1.96
N ASN A 263 5.78 -33.67 2.58
CA ASN A 263 5.64 -32.75 3.71
C ASN A 263 5.78 -31.27 3.33
N ALA A 264 6.02 -30.93 2.06
CA ALA A 264 6.10 -29.53 1.62
C ALA A 264 4.86 -28.71 2.00
N PRO A 265 3.61 -29.20 1.85
CA PRO A 265 2.43 -28.47 2.33
C PRO A 265 2.41 -28.24 3.85
N ALA A 266 2.90 -29.21 4.64
CA ALA A 266 2.99 -29.08 6.09
C ALA A 266 4.05 -28.04 6.50
N ARG A 267 5.19 -27.97 5.79
CA ARG A 267 6.20 -26.92 6.00
C ARG A 267 5.66 -25.54 5.63
N LEU A 268 4.89 -25.42 4.54
CA LEU A 268 4.23 -24.15 4.19
C LEU A 268 3.26 -23.72 5.27
N ARG A 269 2.47 -24.67 5.82
CA ARG A 269 1.56 -24.41 6.93
C ARG A 269 2.31 -23.86 8.15
N ASP A 270 3.39 -24.52 8.59
CA ASP A 270 4.20 -24.07 9.72
C ASP A 270 4.75 -22.65 9.52
N LEU A 271 5.25 -22.35 8.30
CA LEU A 271 5.70 -21.01 7.95
C LEU A 271 4.60 -19.96 8.08
N VAL A 272 3.41 -20.22 7.52
CA VAL A 272 2.29 -19.27 7.56
C VAL A 272 1.75 -19.10 8.99
N GLU A 273 1.62 -20.19 9.75
CA GLU A 273 1.26 -20.13 11.18
C GLU A 273 2.26 -19.27 11.95
N ARG A 274 3.57 -19.48 11.74
CA ARG A 274 4.61 -18.68 12.39
C ARG A 274 4.49 -17.20 12.08
N ILE A 275 4.27 -16.83 10.81
CA ILE A 275 4.08 -15.42 10.40
C ILE A 275 2.92 -14.79 11.18
N THR A 276 1.76 -15.47 11.21
CA THR A 276 0.55 -14.94 11.86
C THR A 276 0.67 -14.85 13.38
N GLN A 277 1.47 -15.72 14.01
CA GLN A 277 1.73 -15.69 15.45
C GLN A 277 2.74 -14.58 15.83
N GLN A 278 3.76 -14.36 14.99
CA GLN A 278 4.84 -13.41 15.28
C GLN A 278 4.40 -11.95 15.03
N VAL A 279 3.49 -11.71 14.08
CA VAL A 279 2.99 -10.37 13.75
C VAL A 279 1.48 -10.29 13.94
N PRO A 280 1.01 -9.90 15.14
CA PRO A 280 -0.42 -9.74 15.40
C PRO A 280 -1.08 -8.77 14.43
N GLY A 281 -2.21 -9.16 13.85
CA GLY A 281 -2.97 -8.35 12.89
C GLY A 281 -2.40 -8.35 11.46
N VAL A 282 -1.37 -9.15 11.17
CA VAL A 282 -0.91 -9.37 9.78
C VAL A 282 -1.98 -10.08 8.97
N THR A 283 -2.07 -9.72 7.69
CA THR A 283 -2.81 -10.48 6.69
C THR A 283 -1.81 -11.23 5.83
N VAL A 284 -1.94 -12.55 5.71
CA VAL A 284 -1.07 -13.36 4.83
C VAL A 284 -1.85 -13.83 3.61
N LEU A 285 -1.36 -13.50 2.41
CA LEU A 285 -1.92 -13.98 1.16
C LEU A 285 -1.01 -15.09 0.60
N VAL A 286 -1.54 -16.30 0.48
CA VAL A 286 -0.77 -17.49 0.08
C VAL A 286 -1.17 -17.91 -1.33
N ALA A 287 -0.23 -17.81 -2.26
CA ALA A 287 -0.43 -18.15 -3.65
C ALA A 287 -0.03 -19.59 -3.98
N THR A 288 -0.78 -20.23 -4.89
CA THR A 288 -0.27 -21.38 -5.65
C THR A 288 0.95 -20.98 -6.49
N ILE A 289 1.95 -21.86 -6.63
CA ILE A 289 3.15 -21.58 -7.44
C ILE A 289 2.86 -21.70 -8.94
N VAL A 290 3.63 -20.99 -9.77
CA VAL A 290 3.44 -20.92 -11.24
C VAL A 290 3.57 -22.29 -11.91
N PRO A 291 2.96 -22.51 -13.10
CA PRO A 291 3.17 -23.76 -13.83
C PRO A 291 4.61 -23.90 -14.34
N SER A 292 4.99 -25.10 -14.77
CA SER A 292 6.28 -25.39 -15.40
C SER A 292 6.09 -25.97 -16.80
N ARG A 293 7.03 -25.68 -17.72
CA ARG A 293 7.08 -26.32 -19.04
C ARG A 293 7.63 -27.75 -18.99
N ASP A 294 8.29 -28.15 -17.89
CA ASP A 294 8.71 -29.53 -17.67
C ASP A 294 7.51 -30.33 -17.16
N GLY A 295 7.09 -31.35 -17.91
CA GLY A 295 5.86 -32.11 -17.60
C GLY A 295 5.91 -32.86 -16.26
N VAL A 296 7.07 -33.36 -15.85
CA VAL A 296 7.24 -34.09 -14.59
C VAL A 296 7.21 -33.11 -13.41
N LEU A 297 7.96 -32.01 -13.52
CA LEU A 297 7.94 -30.93 -12.54
C LEU A 297 6.54 -30.33 -12.42
N ASN A 298 5.86 -30.05 -13.54
CA ASN A 298 4.52 -29.48 -13.55
C ASN A 298 3.49 -30.40 -12.89
N GLN A 299 3.61 -31.72 -13.07
CA GLN A 299 2.76 -32.67 -12.35
C GLN A 299 2.97 -32.60 -10.83
N ARG A 300 4.22 -32.48 -10.36
CA ARG A 300 4.52 -32.32 -8.94
C ARG A 300 4.03 -30.96 -8.40
N ILE A 301 4.17 -29.90 -9.19
CA ILE A 301 3.62 -28.57 -8.88
C ILE A 301 2.10 -28.65 -8.73
N ASN A 302 1.40 -29.34 -9.62
CA ASN A 302 -0.05 -29.50 -9.53
C ASN A 302 -0.47 -30.24 -8.25
N ASN A 303 0.27 -31.30 -7.88
CA ASN A 303 0.01 -32.03 -6.63
C ASN A 303 0.23 -31.13 -5.39
N TYR A 304 1.30 -30.33 -5.38
CA TYR A 304 1.57 -29.38 -4.30
C TYR A 304 0.51 -28.27 -4.25
N ASN A 305 0.17 -27.67 -5.39
CA ASN A 305 -0.84 -26.61 -5.49
C ASN A 305 -2.24 -27.08 -5.05
N ALA A 306 -2.58 -28.34 -5.30
CA ALA A 306 -3.85 -28.93 -4.85
C ALA A 306 -3.97 -28.97 -3.32
N ALA A 307 -2.86 -28.98 -2.58
CA ALA A 307 -2.86 -28.99 -1.11
C ALA A 307 -2.95 -27.59 -0.49
N ILE A 308 -2.58 -26.52 -1.21
CA ILE A 308 -2.49 -25.14 -0.67
C ILE A 308 -3.82 -24.60 -0.14
N PRO A 309 -4.99 -24.82 -0.78
CA PRO A 309 -6.27 -24.40 -0.19
C PRO A 309 -6.49 -24.99 1.20
N GLY A 310 -6.18 -26.29 1.39
CA GLY A 310 -6.28 -26.96 2.69
C GLY A 310 -5.28 -26.41 3.72
N VAL A 311 -4.09 -25.99 3.29
CA VAL A 311 -3.14 -25.27 4.16
C VAL A 311 -3.74 -23.95 4.64
N VAL A 312 -4.27 -23.13 3.73
CA VAL A 312 -4.89 -21.85 4.07
C VAL A 312 -6.07 -22.03 5.01
N ASP A 313 -6.96 -22.99 4.74
CA ASP A 313 -8.12 -23.27 5.59
C ASP A 313 -7.71 -23.74 6.99
N ALA A 314 -6.67 -24.57 7.09
CA ALA A 314 -6.14 -25.02 8.38
C ALA A 314 -5.58 -23.87 9.22
N VAL A 315 -4.83 -22.93 8.61
CA VAL A 315 -4.33 -21.76 9.34
C VAL A 315 -5.46 -20.80 9.70
N ARG A 316 -6.41 -20.58 8.77
CA ARG A 316 -7.58 -19.72 9.03
C ARG A 316 -8.44 -20.26 10.18
N ALA A 317 -8.54 -21.59 10.35
CA ALA A 317 -9.25 -22.21 11.46
C ALA A 317 -8.67 -21.87 12.85
N THR A 318 -7.43 -21.34 12.92
CA THR A 318 -6.84 -20.82 14.15
C THR A 318 -7.30 -19.39 14.50
N GLY A 319 -8.08 -18.75 13.62
CA GLY A 319 -8.53 -17.36 13.74
C GLY A 319 -7.62 -16.34 13.02
N ALA A 320 -6.54 -16.78 12.38
CA ALA A 320 -5.64 -15.91 11.63
C ALA A 320 -6.25 -15.39 10.31
N ASP A 321 -5.91 -14.16 9.92
CA ASP A 321 -6.31 -13.58 8.63
C ASP A 321 -5.38 -14.05 7.50
N VAL A 322 -5.66 -15.25 7.00
CA VAL A 322 -4.95 -15.84 5.85
C VAL A 322 -5.90 -15.94 4.66
N ARG A 323 -5.44 -15.59 3.46
CA ARG A 323 -6.21 -15.62 2.21
C ARG A 323 -5.51 -16.46 1.15
N PHE A 324 -6.30 -17.23 0.40
CA PHE A 324 -5.83 -18.04 -0.71
C PHE A 324 -5.79 -17.21 -2.00
N VAL A 325 -4.73 -17.36 -2.79
CA VAL A 325 -4.57 -16.73 -4.09
C VAL A 325 -4.33 -17.82 -5.15
N GLY A 326 -5.34 -18.09 -5.97
CA GLY A 326 -5.29 -19.11 -7.04
C GLY A 326 -4.48 -18.68 -8.26
N LEU A 327 -3.21 -18.31 -8.07
CA LEU A 327 -2.34 -17.71 -9.07
C LEU A 327 -2.09 -18.64 -10.27
N ASN A 328 -1.80 -19.92 -10.04
CA ASN A 328 -1.48 -20.91 -11.06
C ASN A 328 -2.61 -21.07 -12.08
N ALA A 329 -3.85 -21.15 -11.60
CA ALA A 329 -5.04 -21.33 -12.42
C ALA A 329 -5.31 -20.18 -13.40
N ARG A 330 -4.66 -19.02 -13.18
CA ARG A 330 -4.74 -17.84 -14.07
C ARG A 330 -3.51 -17.69 -14.96
N MET A 331 -2.55 -18.61 -14.90
CA MET A 331 -1.36 -18.64 -15.74
C MET A 331 -1.42 -19.79 -16.76
N THR A 332 -0.70 -19.64 -17.86
CA THR A 332 -0.53 -20.67 -18.90
C THR A 332 0.95 -20.99 -19.10
N LEU A 333 1.26 -22.01 -19.90
CA LEU A 333 2.65 -22.32 -20.24
C LEU A 333 3.34 -21.20 -21.03
N ASP A 334 2.59 -20.38 -21.77
CA ASP A 334 3.13 -19.22 -22.49
C ASP A 334 3.64 -18.13 -21.56
N ASP A 335 3.12 -18.09 -20.33
CA ASP A 335 3.59 -17.19 -19.28
C ASP A 335 4.93 -17.65 -18.68
N ILE A 336 5.43 -18.85 -19.02
CA ILE A 336 6.67 -19.44 -18.51
C ILE A 336 7.75 -19.41 -19.58
N SER A 337 8.97 -19.05 -19.18
CA SER A 337 10.12 -18.94 -20.06
C SER A 337 10.62 -20.31 -20.54
N SER A 338 11.58 -20.31 -21.46
CA SER A 338 12.21 -21.53 -21.98
C SER A 338 13.00 -22.32 -20.93
N ASP A 339 13.34 -21.72 -19.78
CA ASP A 339 14.00 -22.43 -18.67
C ASP A 339 13.04 -23.32 -17.87
N ALA A 340 11.77 -23.34 -18.26
CA ALA A 340 10.69 -24.13 -17.68
C ALA A 340 10.33 -23.81 -16.22
N ILE A 341 10.92 -22.78 -15.60
CA ILE A 341 10.71 -22.46 -14.18
C ILE A 341 10.24 -21.02 -14.01
N HIS A 342 10.95 -20.07 -14.61
CA HIS A 342 10.69 -18.65 -14.36
C HIS A 342 9.66 -18.10 -15.34
N PRO A 343 8.78 -17.19 -14.90
CA PRO A 343 7.88 -16.47 -15.79
C PRO A 343 8.64 -15.67 -16.86
N THR A 344 7.99 -15.48 -18.01
CA THR A 344 8.37 -14.42 -18.96
C THR A 344 8.04 -13.04 -18.39
N ASP A 345 8.49 -11.96 -19.02
CA ASP A 345 8.08 -10.61 -18.59
C ASP A 345 6.55 -10.44 -18.58
N ALA A 346 5.86 -10.97 -19.59
CA ALA A 346 4.40 -10.98 -19.65
C ALA A 346 3.80 -11.82 -18.51
N GLY A 347 4.40 -12.97 -18.19
CA GLY A 347 4.01 -13.80 -17.06
C GLY A 347 4.15 -13.07 -15.72
N TYR A 348 5.24 -12.33 -15.51
CA TYR A 348 5.44 -11.49 -14.32
C TYR A 348 4.41 -10.36 -14.22
N LEU A 349 4.11 -9.66 -15.32
CA LEU A 349 3.06 -8.64 -15.31
C LEU A 349 1.70 -9.23 -14.92
N LYS A 350 1.35 -10.37 -15.52
CA LYS A 350 0.12 -11.10 -15.21
C LYS A 350 0.05 -11.52 -13.74
N MET A 351 1.16 -12.00 -13.16
CA MET A 351 1.26 -12.29 -11.73
C MET A 351 0.97 -11.05 -10.87
N GLY A 352 1.47 -9.87 -11.28
CA GLY A 352 1.24 -8.62 -10.57
C GLY A 352 -0.24 -8.22 -10.56
N ASP A 353 -0.94 -8.45 -11.67
CA ASP A 353 -2.40 -8.24 -11.76
C ASP A 353 -3.15 -9.14 -10.76
N ILE A 354 -2.73 -10.41 -10.59
CA ILE A 354 -3.37 -11.32 -9.62
C ILE A 354 -3.12 -10.90 -8.19
N TRP A 355 -1.91 -10.44 -7.88
CA TRP A 355 -1.61 -9.89 -6.57
C TRP A 355 -2.42 -8.63 -6.29
N TYR A 356 -2.60 -7.76 -7.29
CA TYR A 356 -3.41 -6.56 -7.15
C TYR A 356 -4.89 -6.90 -6.91
N ASP A 357 -5.48 -7.82 -7.68
CA ASP A 357 -6.85 -8.28 -7.48
C ASP A 357 -7.07 -8.85 -6.06
N ALA A 358 -6.05 -9.52 -5.51
CA ALA A 358 -6.12 -10.13 -4.20
C ALA A 358 -5.90 -9.14 -3.05
N LEU A 359 -5.04 -8.14 -3.24
CA LEU A 359 -4.67 -7.16 -2.21
C LEU A 359 -5.58 -5.94 -2.17
N SER A 360 -6.00 -5.42 -3.33
CA SER A 360 -6.80 -4.19 -3.43
C SER A 360 -8.11 -4.17 -2.62
N PRO A 361 -8.86 -5.27 -2.43
CA PRO A 361 -10.08 -5.25 -1.62
C PRO A 361 -9.82 -5.16 -0.11
N LEU A 362 -8.56 -5.23 0.31
CA LEU A 362 -8.14 -5.30 1.71
C LEU A 362 -7.63 -3.96 2.26
N VAL A 363 -7.41 -2.99 1.37
CA VAL A 363 -6.70 -1.74 1.62
C VAL A 363 -7.55 -0.51 1.39
#